data_AF-A0A438I0Z1-F1
#
_entry.id   AF-A0A438I0Z1-F1
#
_cell.length_a   1.000
_cell.length_b   1.000
_cell.length_c   1.000
_cell.angle_alpha   90.00
_cell.angle_beta   90.00
_cell.angle_gamma   90.00
#
_symmetry.space_group_name_H-M   'P 1'
#
loop_
_entity.id
_entity.type
_entity.pdbx_description
1 polymer ?
#
loop_
_entity_poly.entity_id
_entity_poly.type
_entity_poly.pdbx_seq_one_letter_code
_entity_poly.pdbx_strand_id
1 'polypeptide(L)'
;MHEEMKSLHKNNTYELMELPKGKRALKNKWVLKRKPEPNRSQPSYKTRLFGKGFSQKKDIDFEEIFSPVVKMSSIQVVLGLAAGINLEIEQLDVKTAFLHGDLEKEIYMEQLEGFTIKCKEHLVCRLKKSLYGLKQAPRQWYKKFDSFIVEYGYDRIASDHCVFVKKFSCYMWITC
;
A
#
# COMPACT_ATOMS: atom_id res chain seq x y z
N MET A 1 -3.36 8.43 -15.49
CA MET A 1 -2.67 7.18 -15.92
C MET A 1 -1.16 7.33 -15.90
N HIS A 2 -0.56 8.26 -16.66
CA HIS A 2 0.90 8.44 -16.71
C HIS A 2 1.58 8.70 -15.35
N GLU A 3 0.97 9.47 -14.45
CA GLU A 3 1.50 9.70 -13.10
C GLU A 3 1.56 8.42 -12.25
N GLU A 4 0.51 7.58 -12.34
CA GLU A 4 0.49 6.28 -11.68
C GLU A 4 1.59 5.39 -12.28
N MET A 5 1.74 5.39 -13.61
CA MET A 5 2.79 4.64 -14.29
C MET A 5 4.20 5.06 -13.85
N LYS A 6 4.44 6.37 -13.72
CA LYS A 6 5.71 6.88 -13.16
C LYS A 6 5.94 6.36 -11.74
N SER A 7 4.89 6.28 -10.92
CA SER A 7 4.98 5.74 -9.56
C SER A 7 5.29 4.24 -9.55
N LEU A 8 4.73 3.47 -10.49
CA LEU A 8 5.02 2.04 -10.64
C LEU A 8 6.49 1.80 -11.02
N HIS A 9 7.00 2.56 -12.00
CA HIS A 9 8.40 2.49 -12.43
C HIS A 9 9.35 2.95 -11.32
N LYS A 10 9.07 4.08 -10.65
CA LYS A 10 9.90 4.61 -9.56
C LYS A 10 10.06 3.61 -8.41
N ASN A 11 9.00 2.86 -8.10
CA ASN A 11 9.02 1.85 -7.04
C ASN A 11 9.49 0.46 -7.51
N ASN A 12 9.92 0.30 -8.77
CA ASN A 12 10.28 -0.99 -9.36
C ASN A 12 9.20 -2.07 -9.12
N THR A 13 7.94 -1.68 -9.32
CA THR A 13 6.77 -2.46 -8.86
C THR A 13 6.67 -3.83 -9.54
N TYR A 14 7.13 -3.93 -10.78
CA TYR A 14 7.09 -5.16 -11.55
C TYR A 14 8.25 -5.23 -12.54
N GLU A 15 8.47 -6.42 -13.10
CA GLU A 15 9.33 -6.62 -14.26
C GLU A 15 8.61 -7.48 -15.32
N LEU A 16 9.02 -7.34 -16.58
CA LEU A 16 8.45 -8.10 -17.68
C LEU A 16 9.17 -9.44 -17.86
N MET A 17 8.40 -10.50 -17.99
CA MET A 17 8.91 -11.85 -18.27
C MET A 17 7.87 -12.72 -18.96
N GLU A 18 8.29 -13.86 -19.49
CA GLU A 18 7.36 -14.88 -19.97
C GLU A 18 6.59 -15.50 -18.81
N LEU A 19 5.31 -15.81 -19.02
CA LEU A 19 4.50 -16.47 -18.00
C LEU A 19 5.01 -17.91 -17.82
N PRO A 20 5.47 -18.30 -16.62
CA PRO A 20 5.95 -19.66 -16.41
C PRO A 20 4.84 -20.70 -16.61
N LYS A 21 5.22 -21.88 -17.10
CA LYS A 21 4.27 -22.99 -17.32
C LYS A 21 3.53 -23.32 -16.01
N GLY A 22 2.21 -23.43 -16.09
CA GLY A 22 1.34 -23.74 -14.94
C GLY A 22 1.03 -22.56 -14.02
N LYS A 23 1.59 -21.36 -14.26
CA LYS A 23 1.19 -20.12 -13.58
C LYS A 23 0.07 -19.43 -14.34
N ARG A 24 -0.63 -18.51 -13.66
CA ARG A 24 -1.67 -17.67 -14.26
C ARG A 24 -1.38 -16.20 -14.02
N ALA A 25 -1.72 -15.37 -14.99
CA ALA A 25 -1.67 -13.91 -14.85
C ALA A 25 -3.00 -13.38 -14.33
N LEU A 26 -2.94 -12.47 -13.37
CA LEU A 26 -4.09 -11.69 -12.92
C LEU A 26 -4.40 -10.59 -13.94
N LYS A 27 -5.69 -10.41 -14.22
CA LYS A 27 -6.16 -9.24 -14.95
C LYS A 27 -5.97 -7.98 -14.09
N ASN A 28 -5.87 -6.84 -14.74
CA ASN A 28 -5.82 -5.53 -14.08
C ASN A 28 -6.97 -4.63 -14.55
N LYS A 29 -7.15 -3.47 -13.90
CA LYS A 29 -8.14 -2.45 -14.27
C LYS A 29 -7.68 -1.07 -13.82
N TRP A 30 -7.89 -0.08 -14.68
CA TRP A 30 -7.78 1.32 -14.31
C TRP A 30 -9.05 1.81 -13.60
N VAL A 31 -8.88 2.43 -12.44
CA VAL A 31 -9.97 3.09 -11.70
C VAL A 31 -9.71 4.59 -11.70
N LEU A 32 -10.65 5.36 -12.22
CA LEU A 32 -10.61 6.82 -12.22
C LEU A 32 -11.56 7.35 -11.14
N LYS A 33 -11.04 8.18 -10.25
CA LYS A 33 -11.85 8.92 -9.27
C LYS A 33 -11.79 10.40 -9.58
N ARG A 34 -12.95 11.00 -9.82
CA ARG A 34 -13.10 12.46 -9.94
C ARG A 34 -12.87 13.09 -8.58
N LYS A 35 -11.97 14.06 -8.51
CA LYS A 35 -11.78 14.92 -7.35
C LYS A 35 -12.47 16.26 -7.63
N PRO A 36 -13.57 16.58 -6.92
CA PRO A 36 -14.09 17.93 -6.97
C PRO A 36 -13.08 18.85 -6.28
N GLU A 37 -12.71 19.94 -6.95
CA GLU A 37 -11.90 21.00 -6.36
C GLU A 37 -12.74 22.27 -6.31
N PRO A 38 -12.92 22.90 -5.13
CA PRO A 38 -13.79 24.07 -4.97
C PRO A 38 -13.40 25.26 -5.87
N ASN A 39 -12.11 25.38 -6.21
CA ASN A 39 -11.54 26.56 -6.87
C ASN A 39 -11.01 26.29 -8.29
N ARG A 40 -11.25 25.10 -8.87
CA ARG A 40 -10.89 24.79 -10.27
C ARG A 40 -12.13 24.66 -11.14
N SER A 41 -12.12 25.36 -12.27
CA SER A 41 -13.14 25.27 -13.31
C SER A 41 -13.23 23.89 -13.96
N GLN A 42 -12.14 23.10 -13.95
CA GLN A 42 -12.14 21.71 -14.40
C GLN A 42 -11.78 20.74 -13.26
N PRO A 43 -12.57 19.66 -13.07
CA PRO A 43 -12.30 18.66 -12.04
C PRO A 43 -11.03 17.86 -12.36
N SER A 44 -10.21 17.59 -11.34
CA SER A 44 -9.04 16.72 -11.48
C SER A 44 -9.44 15.24 -11.40
N TYR A 45 -8.77 14.37 -12.16
CA TYR A 45 -9.01 12.92 -12.14
C TYR A 45 -7.80 12.20 -11.57
N LYS A 46 -7.98 11.51 -10.43
CA LYS A 46 -6.96 10.61 -9.89
C LYS A 46 -7.17 9.22 -10.47
N THR A 47 -6.20 8.74 -11.24
CA THR A 47 -6.21 7.35 -11.72
C THR A 47 -5.40 6.46 -10.78
N ARG A 48 -5.90 5.25 -10.54
CA ARG A 48 -5.17 4.20 -9.82
C ARG A 48 -5.23 2.90 -10.58
N LEU A 49 -4.15 2.13 -10.53
CA LEU A 49 -4.11 0.78 -11.07
C LEU A 49 -4.58 -0.22 -10.02
N PHE A 50 -5.50 -1.11 -10.39
CA PHE A 50 -5.94 -2.21 -9.55
C PHE A 50 -5.63 -3.56 -10.19
N GLY A 51 -5.00 -4.46 -9.44
CA GLY A 51 -5.02 -5.89 -9.75
C GLY A 51 -6.39 -6.49 -9.43
N LYS A 52 -6.90 -7.39 -10.26
CA LYS A 52 -8.16 -8.10 -9.99
C LYS A 52 -7.95 -9.21 -8.95
N GLY A 53 -7.67 -8.81 -7.70
CA GLY A 53 -7.34 -9.76 -6.63
C GLY A 53 -8.49 -10.66 -6.18
N PHE A 54 -9.73 -10.40 -6.59
CA PHE A 54 -10.83 -11.35 -6.36
C PHE A 54 -10.56 -12.71 -7.02
N SER A 55 -9.78 -12.76 -8.12
CA SER A 55 -9.35 -13.99 -8.79
C SER A 55 -8.20 -14.73 -8.07
N GLN A 56 -7.63 -14.13 -7.02
CA GLN A 56 -6.57 -14.76 -6.22
C GLN A 56 -7.14 -15.90 -5.36
N LYS A 57 -6.39 -16.99 -5.32
CA LYS A 57 -6.64 -18.18 -4.49
C LYS A 57 -5.69 -18.20 -3.30
N LYS A 58 -6.24 -18.53 -2.13
CA LYS A 58 -5.45 -18.79 -0.93
C LYS A 58 -4.47 -19.94 -1.19
N ASP A 59 -3.32 -19.92 -0.53
CA ASP A 59 -2.22 -20.88 -0.58
C ASP A 59 -1.46 -20.92 -1.93
N ILE A 60 -1.99 -20.27 -2.97
CA ILE A 60 -1.31 -20.07 -4.26
C ILE A 60 -0.80 -18.64 -4.38
N ASP A 61 -1.73 -17.68 -4.27
CA ASP A 61 -1.46 -16.26 -4.56
C ASP A 61 -1.21 -15.45 -3.28
N PHE A 62 -1.65 -15.95 -2.13
CA PHE A 62 -1.43 -15.37 -0.80
C PHE A 62 -1.68 -16.44 0.27
N GLU A 63 -1.08 -16.28 1.45
CA GLU A 63 -1.31 -17.16 2.60
C GLU A 63 -2.25 -16.49 3.62
N GLU A 64 -1.94 -15.25 3.99
CA GLU A 64 -2.71 -14.48 4.96
C GLU A 64 -3.01 -13.07 4.42
N ILE A 65 -4.19 -12.55 4.77
CA ILE A 65 -4.68 -11.24 4.30
C ILE A 65 -4.95 -10.26 5.43
N PHE A 66 -4.95 -10.77 6.68
CA PHE A 66 -5.27 -9.93 7.83
C PHE A 66 -4.19 -8.86 8.01
N SER A 67 -4.66 -7.62 8.14
CA SER A 67 -3.87 -6.45 8.51
C SER A 67 -4.53 -5.83 9.71
N PRO A 68 -3.79 -5.52 10.78
CA PRO A 68 -4.35 -4.81 11.91
C PRO A 68 -4.77 -3.39 11.48
N VAL A 69 -5.72 -2.84 12.23
CA VAL A 69 -6.20 -1.47 12.10
C VAL A 69 -6.19 -0.88 13.51
N VAL A 70 -5.74 0.38 13.62
CA VAL A 70 -5.75 1.11 14.89
C VAL A 70 -7.15 1.11 15.50
N LYS A 71 -7.23 0.84 16.80
CA LYS A 71 -8.48 0.87 17.54
C LYS A 71 -8.92 2.31 17.77
N MET A 72 -10.23 2.56 17.70
CA MET A 72 -10.78 3.89 17.97
C MET A 72 -10.46 4.37 19.40
N SER A 73 -10.47 3.45 20.37
CA SER A 73 -10.05 3.75 21.75
C SER A 73 -8.62 4.25 21.82
N SER A 74 -7.70 3.70 21.01
CA SER A 74 -6.31 4.14 20.98
C SER A 74 -6.20 5.55 20.42
N ILE A 75 -6.92 5.86 19.34
CA ILE A 75 -6.99 7.22 18.78
C ILE A 75 -7.51 8.21 19.83
N GLN A 76 -8.60 7.86 20.53
CA GLN A 76 -9.17 8.71 21.58
C GLN A 76 -8.19 8.97 22.73
N VAL A 77 -7.44 7.96 23.15
CA VAL A 77 -6.40 8.11 24.18
C VAL A 77 -5.29 9.04 23.71
N VAL A 78 -4.79 8.88 22.47
CA VAL A 78 -3.75 9.75 21.91
C VAL A 78 -4.23 11.21 21.83
N LEU A 79 -5.45 11.43 21.32
CA LEU A 79 -6.06 12.76 21.26
C LEU A 79 -6.27 13.38 22.66
N GLY A 80 -6.74 12.58 23.62
CA GLY A 80 -6.93 13.01 25.00
C GLY A 80 -5.62 13.38 25.70
N LEU A 81 -4.56 12.60 25.47
CA LEU A 81 -3.21 12.93 25.95
C LEU A 81 -2.72 14.23 25.32
N ALA A 82 -2.81 14.37 24.00
CA ALA A 82 -2.35 15.58 23.32
C ALA A 82 -3.07 16.84 23.83
N ALA A 83 -4.38 16.77 24.01
CA ALA A 83 -5.16 17.87 24.58
C ALA A 83 -4.82 18.15 26.06
N GLY A 84 -4.60 17.10 26.86
CA GLY A 84 -4.38 17.22 28.30
C GLY A 84 -3.00 17.73 28.71
N ILE A 85 -1.96 17.46 27.92
CA ILE A 85 -0.58 17.90 28.17
C ILE A 85 -0.02 18.82 27.08
N ASN A 86 -0.91 19.42 26.28
CA ASN A 86 -0.59 20.41 25.25
C ASN A 86 0.47 19.94 24.24
N LEU A 87 0.28 18.74 23.68
CA LEU A 87 1.12 18.22 22.59
C LEU A 87 0.52 18.57 21.23
N GLU A 88 1.40 18.65 20.23
CA GLU A 88 1.03 18.82 18.82
C GLU A 88 0.75 17.46 18.16
N ILE A 89 -0.17 17.45 17.20
CA ILE A 89 -0.50 16.27 16.39
C ILE A 89 -0.26 16.58 14.93
N GLU A 90 0.51 15.72 14.28
CA GLU A 90 0.71 15.74 12.84
C GLU A 90 0.06 14.52 12.18
N GLN A 91 -0.55 14.74 11.02
CA GLN A 91 -1.10 13.67 10.19
C GLN A 91 -0.32 13.56 8.88
N LEU A 92 0.14 12.35 8.57
CA LEU A 92 0.87 12.05 7.35
C LEU A 92 0.07 11.11 6.46
N ASP A 93 -0.09 11.46 5.18
CA ASP A 93 -0.66 10.58 4.15
C ASP A 93 0.47 10.00 3.29
N VAL A 94 0.75 8.71 3.46
CA VAL A 94 1.77 8.02 2.66
C VAL A 94 1.26 7.81 1.23
N LYS A 95 1.85 8.56 0.29
CA LYS A 95 1.57 8.37 -1.13
C LYS A 95 1.97 6.97 -1.56
N THR A 96 1.08 6.32 -2.31
CA THR A 96 1.33 4.98 -2.91
C THR A 96 1.76 3.91 -1.90
N ALA A 97 1.25 3.96 -0.67
CA ALA A 97 1.60 3.04 0.43
C ALA A 97 1.75 1.56 0.00
N PHE A 98 0.79 1.01 -0.75
CA PHE A 98 0.85 -0.40 -1.18
C PHE A 98 2.04 -0.73 -2.10
N LEU A 99 2.57 0.23 -2.86
CA LEU A 99 3.76 0.01 -3.71
C LEU A 99 5.04 -0.18 -2.89
N HIS A 100 5.03 0.10 -1.59
CA HIS A 100 6.16 -0.15 -0.72
C HIS A 100 6.14 -1.56 -0.12
N GLY A 101 4.97 -2.19 -0.04
CA GLY A 101 4.79 -3.54 0.48
C GLY A 101 5.40 -4.60 -0.44
N ASP A 102 6.30 -5.41 0.10
CA ASP A 102 6.92 -6.53 -0.60
C ASP A 102 5.94 -7.71 -0.73
N LEU A 103 6.01 -8.47 -1.83
CA LEU A 103 5.16 -9.64 -2.04
C LEU A 103 5.86 -10.93 -1.57
N GLU A 104 5.18 -11.71 -0.74
CA GLU A 104 5.70 -13.00 -0.23
C GLU A 104 5.54 -14.15 -1.24
N LYS A 105 4.54 -14.07 -2.10
CA LYS A 105 4.26 -15.05 -3.17
C LYS A 105 4.45 -14.39 -4.52
N GLU A 106 4.92 -15.18 -5.48
CA GLU A 106 5.03 -14.73 -6.86
C GLU A 106 3.65 -14.51 -7.49
N ILE A 107 3.39 -13.28 -7.92
CA ILE A 107 2.15 -12.91 -8.58
C ILE A 107 2.48 -12.34 -9.95
N TYR A 108 1.78 -12.86 -10.96
CA TYR A 108 1.85 -12.37 -12.33
C TYR A 108 0.60 -11.57 -12.64
N MET A 109 0.76 -10.54 -13.44
CA MET A 109 -0.32 -9.67 -13.89
C MET A 109 -0.17 -9.46 -15.40
N GLU A 110 -1.28 -9.41 -16.12
CA GLU A 110 -1.26 -9.00 -17.53
C GLU A 110 -0.67 -7.60 -17.66
N GLN A 111 -0.11 -7.30 -18.84
CA GLN A 111 0.33 -5.94 -19.14
C GLN A 111 -0.84 -4.95 -19.05
N LEU A 112 -0.48 -3.71 -18.83
CA LEU A 112 -1.41 -2.61 -18.63
C LEU A 112 -2.04 -2.21 -19.95
N GLU A 113 -3.37 -2.18 -20.00
CA GLU A 113 -4.09 -1.71 -21.17
C GLU A 113 -3.69 -0.26 -21.49
N GLY A 114 -3.24 -0.02 -22.73
CA GLY A 114 -2.69 1.26 -23.19
C GLY A 114 -1.20 1.48 -22.92
N PHE A 115 -0.52 0.57 -22.22
CA PHE A 115 0.92 0.64 -21.91
C PHE A 115 1.68 -0.64 -22.27
N THR A 116 1.10 -1.50 -23.10
CA THR A 116 1.74 -2.71 -23.62
C THR A 116 2.96 -2.35 -24.49
N ILE A 117 4.06 -3.06 -24.31
CA ILE A 117 5.27 -2.85 -25.11
C ILE A 117 5.15 -3.58 -26.44
N LYS A 118 5.32 -2.84 -27.54
CA LYS A 118 5.33 -3.40 -28.90
C LYS A 118 6.35 -4.53 -29.02
N CYS A 119 5.97 -5.61 -29.69
CA CYS A 119 6.77 -6.84 -29.89
C CYS A 119 7.01 -7.67 -28.61
N LYS A 120 6.41 -7.28 -27.48
CA LYS A 120 6.50 -7.96 -26.19
C LYS A 120 5.11 -8.19 -25.58
N GLU A 121 4.08 -8.23 -26.41
CA GLU A 121 2.67 -8.32 -25.98
C GLU A 121 2.36 -9.61 -25.22
N HIS A 122 3.09 -10.70 -25.52
CA HIS A 122 2.96 -11.99 -24.86
C HIS A 122 3.59 -12.04 -23.46
N LEU A 123 4.40 -11.04 -23.08
CA LEU A 123 5.01 -10.98 -21.75
C LEU A 123 4.00 -10.54 -20.69
N VAL A 124 4.25 -10.96 -19.45
CA VAL A 124 3.47 -10.60 -18.28
C VAL A 124 4.32 -9.81 -17.29
N CYS A 125 3.67 -9.05 -16.42
CA CYS A 125 4.30 -8.33 -15.32
C CYS A 125 4.43 -9.26 -14.11
N ARG A 126 5.65 -9.67 -13.74
CA ARG A 126 5.90 -10.26 -12.42
C ARG A 126 5.93 -9.15 -11.40
N LEU A 127 4.97 -9.15 -10.47
CA LEU A 127 4.88 -8.14 -9.42
C LEU A 127 5.95 -8.40 -8.36
N LYS A 128 6.75 -7.36 -8.07
CA LYS A 128 7.71 -7.31 -6.95
C LYS A 128 7.11 -6.65 -5.73
N LYS A 129 6.20 -5.70 -5.95
CA LYS A 129 5.52 -4.94 -4.90
C LYS A 129 4.01 -5.16 -4.96
N SER A 130 3.35 -4.95 -3.83
CA SER A 130 1.90 -5.08 -3.75
C SER A 130 1.19 -3.94 -4.49
N LEU A 131 -0.05 -4.19 -4.91
CA LEU A 131 -0.86 -3.26 -5.68
C LEU A 131 -2.25 -3.13 -5.05
N TYR A 132 -2.93 -2.02 -5.35
CA TYR A 132 -4.35 -1.92 -5.03
C TYR A 132 -5.13 -3.10 -5.64
N GLY A 133 -6.12 -3.59 -4.90
CA GLY A 133 -6.97 -4.68 -5.33
C GLY A 133 -6.42 -6.08 -5.08
N LEU A 134 -5.13 -6.25 -4.75
CA LEU A 134 -4.62 -7.53 -4.23
C LEU A 134 -5.14 -7.73 -2.80
N LYS A 135 -5.54 -8.97 -2.48
CA LYS A 135 -6.15 -9.30 -1.19
C LYS A 135 -5.23 -9.04 0.01
N GLN A 136 -3.93 -9.27 -0.17
CA GLN A 136 -2.91 -9.12 0.86
C GLN A 136 -2.22 -7.74 0.89
N ALA A 137 -2.56 -6.81 0.00
CA ALA A 137 -1.88 -5.51 -0.09
C ALA A 137 -1.88 -4.70 1.23
N PRO A 138 -2.98 -4.62 2.00
CA PRO A 138 -2.97 -3.95 3.30
C PRO A 138 -1.96 -4.57 4.28
N ARG A 139 -1.91 -5.91 4.33
CA ARG A 139 -0.99 -6.67 5.18
C ARG A 139 0.47 -6.42 4.80
N GLN A 140 0.79 -6.44 3.50
CA GLN A 140 2.18 -6.21 3.05
C GLN A 140 2.65 -4.78 3.34
N TRP A 141 1.73 -3.81 3.24
CA TRP A 141 2.03 -2.45 3.69
C TRP A 141 2.28 -2.39 5.19
N TYR A 142 1.40 -3.00 6.01
CA TYR A 142 1.59 -3.02 7.47
C TYR A 142 2.94 -3.65 7.85
N LYS A 143 3.29 -4.82 7.30
CA LYS A 143 4.59 -5.47 7.57
C LYS A 143 5.78 -4.57 7.22
N LYS A 144 5.68 -3.85 6.10
CA LYS A 144 6.72 -2.92 5.67
C LYS A 144 6.87 -1.75 6.63
N PHE A 145 5.74 -1.14 7.01
CA PHE A 145 5.70 -0.02 7.94
C PHE A 145 6.17 -0.40 9.33
N ASP A 146 5.71 -1.55 9.84
CA ASP A 146 6.11 -2.13 11.12
C ASP A 146 7.64 -2.34 11.20
N SER A 147 8.22 -2.96 10.18
CA SER A 147 9.67 -3.17 10.12
C SER A 147 10.43 -1.84 10.11
N PHE A 148 9.96 -0.88 9.30
CA PHE A 148 10.58 0.44 9.15
C PHE A 148 10.53 1.26 10.45
N ILE A 149 9.37 1.30 11.12
CA ILE A 149 9.20 2.14 12.31
C ILE A 149 9.95 1.56 13.52
N VAL A 150 10.02 0.22 13.63
CA VAL A 150 10.82 -0.47 14.65
C VAL A 150 12.31 -0.25 14.41
N GLU A 151 12.78 -0.32 13.15
CA GLU A 151 14.17 0.02 12.79
C GLU A 151 14.51 1.48 13.15
N TYR A 152 13.52 2.38 13.08
CA TYR A 152 13.65 3.77 13.51
C TYR A 152 13.61 3.96 15.04
N GLY A 153 13.51 2.88 15.81
CA GLY A 153 13.59 2.85 17.27
C GLY A 153 12.27 3.15 17.99
N TYR A 154 11.13 2.87 17.37
CA TYR A 154 9.84 2.87 18.05
C TYR A 154 9.48 1.47 18.56
N ASP A 155 8.81 1.42 19.70
CA ASP A 155 8.27 0.18 20.28
C ASP A 155 6.78 0.05 20.01
N ARG A 156 6.33 -1.16 19.65
CA ARG A 156 4.91 -1.48 19.57
C ARG A 156 4.29 -1.60 20.94
N ILE A 157 3.08 -1.06 21.12
CA ILE A 157 2.32 -1.30 22.35
C ILE A 157 1.57 -2.63 22.27
N ALA A 158 1.49 -3.35 23.39
CA ALA A 158 0.83 -4.65 23.46
C ALA A 158 -0.71 -4.57 23.31
N SER A 159 -1.30 -3.43 23.67
CA SER A 159 -2.76 -3.22 23.61
C SER A 159 -3.27 -2.95 22.20
N ASP A 160 -2.42 -2.48 21.28
CA ASP A 160 -2.75 -2.16 19.89
C ASP A 160 -1.50 -2.24 18.99
N HIS A 161 -1.45 -3.24 18.11
CA HIS A 161 -0.33 -3.49 17.21
C HIS A 161 -0.13 -2.44 16.12
N CYS A 162 -1.07 -1.51 15.95
CA CYS A 162 -0.90 -0.37 15.06
C CYS A 162 -0.29 0.84 15.77
N VAL A 163 -0.19 0.85 17.10
CA VAL A 163 0.34 2.00 17.82
C VAL A 163 1.78 1.77 18.24
N PHE A 164 2.63 2.74 17.91
CA PHE A 164 4.05 2.71 18.17
C PHE A 164 4.44 3.93 19.00
N VAL A 165 5.36 3.73 19.95
CA VAL A 165 5.79 4.75 20.90
C VAL A 165 7.31 4.84 20.89
N LYS A 166 7.83 6.07 20.88
CA LYS A 166 9.24 6.34 21.12
C LYS A 166 9.39 7.34 22.25
N LYS A 167 10.03 6.90 23.33
CA LYS A 167 10.24 7.71 24.53
C LYS A 167 11.56 8.46 24.41
N PHE A 168 11.50 9.76 24.66
CA PHE A 168 12.66 10.62 24.85
C PHE A 168 12.67 11.15 26.28
N SER A 169 13.78 11.72 26.71
CA SER A 169 13.96 12.20 28.08
C SER A 169 12.92 13.23 28.53
N CYS A 170 12.33 13.98 27.58
CA CYS A 170 11.42 15.10 27.86
C CYS A 170 10.11 15.07 27.05
N TYR A 171 9.94 14.17 26.08
CA TYR A 171 8.73 14.05 25.28
C TYR A 171 8.56 12.62 24.74
N MET A 172 7.37 12.31 24.22
CA MET A 172 7.02 11.00 23.69
C MET A 172 6.35 11.17 22.33
N TRP A 173 6.83 10.41 21.34
CA TRP A 173 6.20 10.34 20.03
C TRP A 173 5.29 9.12 19.97
N ILE A 174 4.06 9.31 19.50
CA ILE A 174 3.10 8.25 19.27
C ILE A 174 2.70 8.30 17.79
N THR A 175 2.78 7.16 17.10
CA THR A 175 2.31 7.02 15.72
C THR A 175 1.37 5.82 15.60
N CYS A 176 0.40 5.89 14.70
CA CYS A 176 -0.65 4.90 14.50
C CYS A 176 -0.92 4.60 13.01
#